data_AF-A0A399T113-F1
#
_entry.id   AF-A0A399T113-F1
#
_cell.length_a   1.000
_cell.length_b   1.000
_cell.length_c   1.000
_cell.angle_alpha   90.00
_cell.angle_beta   90.00
_cell.angle_gamma   90.00
#
_symmetry.space_group_name_H-M   'P 1'
#
loop_
_entity.id
_entity.type
_entity.pdbx_description
1 polymer ?
#
loop_
_entity_poly.entity_id
_entity_poly.type
_entity_poly.pdbx_seq_one_letter_code
_entity_poly.pdbx_strand_id
1 'polypeptide(L)'
;MPRHPASRTSRRLASATRSRVRGAALAAAVTGLLLVATGCTSPEVVLPTGPAAPLRVVSLGDSYSTGTGPAEPLPGDPGVCGRTVASSVRVAAAAVGAELVDAACDGATTADLAAPVER
;
A
#
# COMPACT_ATOMS: atom_id res chain seq x y z
N MET A 1 -70.08 -25.89 17.03
CA MET A 1 -68.76 -26.03 16.38
C MET A 1 -68.37 -24.69 15.73
N PRO A 2 -67.49 -23.87 16.33
CA PRO A 2 -67.13 -22.56 15.79
C PRO A 2 -65.98 -22.67 14.77
N ARG A 3 -66.02 -21.90 13.68
CA ARG A 3 -64.93 -21.79 12.69
C ARG A 3 -64.05 -20.59 13.03
N HIS A 4 -62.78 -20.83 13.37
CA HIS A 4 -61.81 -19.78 13.69
C HIS A 4 -61.32 -19.01 12.44
N PRO A 5 -61.24 -17.65 12.49
CA PRO A 5 -60.79 -16.79 11.39
C PRO A 5 -59.25 -16.57 11.34
N ALA A 6 -58.44 -17.52 11.77
CA ALA A 6 -56.99 -17.32 11.96
C ALA A 6 -56.13 -17.42 10.67
N SER A 7 -56.69 -17.86 9.53
CA SER A 7 -55.89 -18.31 8.37
C SER A 7 -55.46 -17.22 7.38
N ARG A 8 -55.97 -15.99 7.49
CA ARG A 8 -55.68 -14.89 6.54
C ARG A 8 -54.52 -13.99 6.98
N THR A 9 -54.32 -13.81 8.27
CA THR A 9 -53.26 -12.92 8.82
C THR A 9 -51.86 -13.55 8.69
N SER A 10 -51.78 -14.87 8.88
CA SER A 10 -50.53 -15.66 8.73
C SER A 10 -49.93 -15.58 7.32
N ARG A 11 -50.76 -15.61 6.27
CA ARG A 11 -50.27 -15.58 4.88
C ARG A 11 -49.69 -14.23 4.46
N ARG A 12 -50.22 -13.13 5.01
CA ARG A 12 -49.74 -11.76 4.69
C ARG A 12 -48.35 -11.50 5.25
N LEU A 13 -48.08 -11.93 6.49
CA LEU A 13 -46.79 -11.78 7.12
C LEU A 13 -45.70 -12.58 6.39
N ALA A 14 -45.97 -13.84 6.02
CA ALA A 14 -45.03 -14.66 5.27
C ALA A 14 -44.67 -14.10 3.88
N SER A 15 -45.61 -13.41 3.22
CA SER A 15 -45.38 -12.76 1.92
C SER A 15 -44.49 -11.51 2.02
N ALA A 16 -44.67 -10.71 3.08
CA ALA A 16 -43.89 -9.50 3.30
C ALA A 16 -42.42 -9.82 3.61
N THR A 17 -42.15 -10.89 4.37
CA THR A 17 -40.78 -11.31 4.70
C THR A 17 -40.04 -11.83 3.46
N ARG A 18 -40.69 -12.61 2.60
CA ARG A 18 -40.09 -13.09 1.33
C ARG A 18 -39.76 -11.94 0.37
N SER A 19 -40.59 -10.90 0.33
CA SER A 19 -40.34 -9.72 -0.50
C SER A 19 -39.13 -8.90 -0.02
N ARG A 20 -38.94 -8.78 1.29
CA ARG A 20 -37.79 -8.07 1.89
C ARG A 20 -36.47 -8.81 1.67
N VAL A 21 -36.47 -10.14 1.78
CA VAL A 21 -35.29 -10.98 1.53
C VAL A 21 -34.86 -10.93 0.06
N ARG A 22 -35.82 -10.94 -0.88
CA ARG A 22 -35.53 -10.77 -2.31
C ARG A 22 -34.96 -9.40 -2.66
N GLY A 23 -35.49 -8.34 -2.03
CA GLY A 23 -34.96 -6.98 -2.20
C GLY A 23 -33.53 -6.83 -1.66
N ALA A 24 -33.25 -7.40 -0.49
CA ALA A 24 -31.90 -7.39 0.08
C ALA A 24 -30.89 -8.19 -0.75
N ALA A 25 -31.30 -9.34 -1.30
CA ALA A 25 -30.45 -10.16 -2.16
C ALA A 25 -30.12 -9.45 -3.50
N LEU A 26 -31.10 -8.75 -4.09
CA LEU A 26 -30.87 -7.96 -5.30
C LEU A 26 -29.94 -6.76 -5.03
N ALA A 27 -30.14 -6.05 -3.91
CA ALA A 27 -29.27 -4.95 -3.53
C ALA A 27 -27.82 -5.43 -3.30
N ALA A 28 -27.63 -6.56 -2.62
CA ALA A 28 -26.31 -7.15 -2.41
C ALA A 28 -25.64 -7.56 -3.73
N ALA A 29 -26.39 -8.14 -4.67
CA ALA A 29 -25.87 -8.52 -5.97
C ALA A 29 -25.44 -7.31 -6.82
N VAL A 30 -26.24 -6.23 -6.80
CA VAL A 30 -25.91 -4.98 -7.51
C VAL A 30 -24.66 -4.33 -6.93
N THR A 31 -24.55 -4.23 -5.60
CA THR A 31 -23.36 -3.67 -4.94
C THR A 31 -22.11 -4.52 -5.22
N GLY A 32 -22.24 -5.85 -5.18
CA GLY A 32 -21.14 -6.76 -5.54
C GLY A 32 -20.67 -6.58 -6.99
N LEU A 33 -21.60 -6.42 -7.93
CA LEU A 33 -21.27 -6.19 -9.34
C LEU A 33 -20.58 -4.83 -9.57
N LEU A 34 -21.04 -3.78 -8.87
CA LEU A 34 -20.40 -2.45 -8.91
C LEU A 34 -18.97 -2.47 -8.37
N LEU A 35 -18.72 -3.18 -7.26
CA LEU A 35 -17.38 -3.32 -6.68
C LEU A 35 -16.41 -4.05 -7.63
N VAL A 36 -16.88 -5.11 -8.30
CA VAL A 36 -16.08 -5.83 -9.30
C VAL A 36 -15.76 -4.93 -10.50
N ALA A 37 -16.75 -4.16 -10.99
CA ALA A 37 -16.56 -3.26 -12.13
C ALA A 37 -15.55 -2.13 -11.83
N THR A 38 -15.53 -1.61 -10.60
CA THR A 38 -14.57 -0.56 -10.20
C THR A 38 -13.17 -1.10 -9.90
N GLY A 39 -13.01 -2.41 -9.68
CA GLY A 39 -11.72 -3.03 -9.35
C GLY A 39 -10.82 -3.35 -10.55
N CYS A 40 -11.35 -3.28 -11.78
CA CYS A 40 -10.61 -3.66 -13.00
C CYS A 40 -9.81 -2.52 -13.65
N THR A 41 -9.71 -1.35 -13.02
CA THR A 41 -8.79 -0.30 -13.48
C THR A 41 -7.35 -0.69 -13.14
N SER A 42 -6.74 -1.54 -13.96
CA SER A 42 -5.29 -1.71 -13.94
C SER A 42 -4.66 -0.33 -14.19
N PRO A 43 -3.69 0.12 -13.38
CA PRO A 43 -2.97 1.34 -13.69
C PRO A 43 -2.34 1.15 -15.08
N GLU A 44 -2.68 2.03 -16.01
CA GLU A 44 -2.02 2.04 -17.31
C GLU A 44 -0.58 2.45 -17.07
N VAL A 45 0.33 1.48 -17.15
CA VAL A 45 1.77 1.71 -17.02
C VAL A 45 2.22 2.34 -18.33
N VAL A 46 2.23 3.68 -18.38
CA VAL A 46 2.84 4.43 -19.47
C VAL A 46 4.35 4.20 -19.38
N LEU A 47 4.85 3.29 -20.20
CA LEU A 47 6.29 3.04 -20.33
C LEU A 47 6.93 4.24 -21.06
N PRO A 48 8.05 4.78 -20.57
CA PRO A 48 8.79 5.81 -21.28
C PRO A 48 9.16 5.35 -22.69
N THR A 49 8.87 6.15 -23.71
CA THR A 49 9.06 5.82 -25.14
C THR A 49 10.47 6.14 -25.67
N GLY A 50 11.39 6.57 -24.81
CA GLY A 50 12.79 6.83 -25.15
C GLY A 50 13.76 5.93 -24.38
N PRO A 51 15.06 5.87 -24.77
CA PRO A 51 16.08 5.26 -23.94
C PRO A 51 16.09 6.00 -22.60
N ALA A 52 15.53 5.38 -21.57
CA ALA A 52 15.48 5.97 -20.25
C ALA A 52 16.93 6.08 -19.75
N ALA A 53 17.35 7.30 -19.42
CA ALA A 53 18.52 7.46 -18.56
C ALA A 53 18.31 6.58 -17.30
N PRO A 54 19.37 5.97 -16.75
CA PRO A 54 19.23 5.16 -15.54
C PRO A 54 18.51 5.98 -14.46
N LEU A 55 17.52 5.36 -13.82
CA LEU A 55 16.78 6.01 -12.74
C LEU A 55 17.78 6.40 -11.64
N ARG A 56 17.75 7.66 -11.21
CA ARG A 56 18.64 8.17 -10.15
C ARG A 56 17.85 8.35 -8.87
N VAL A 57 18.32 7.75 -7.78
CA VAL A 57 17.69 7.78 -6.47
C VAL A 57 18.66 8.40 -5.47
N VAL A 58 18.15 9.32 -4.64
CA VAL A 58 18.90 9.88 -3.52
C VAL A 58 18.24 9.41 -2.22
N SER A 59 18.99 8.70 -1.40
CA SER A 59 18.58 8.33 -0.04
C SER A 59 18.99 9.45 0.93
N LEU A 60 18.02 9.96 1.68
CA LEU A 60 18.22 10.95 2.75
C LEU A 60 17.52 10.43 4.00
N GLY A 61 18.07 10.74 5.17
CA GLY A 61 17.41 10.44 6.43
C GLY A 61 18.39 10.16 7.55
N ASP A 62 17.80 9.80 8.68
CA ASP A 62 18.47 9.45 9.92
C ASP A 62 18.75 7.94 10.00
N SER A 63 18.93 7.42 11.22
CA SER A 63 19.20 6.02 11.51
C SER A 63 18.14 5.03 11.01
N TYR A 64 16.93 5.48 10.70
CA TYR A 64 15.92 4.62 10.08
C TYR A 64 16.18 4.38 8.59
N SER A 65 17.03 5.19 7.95
CA SER A 65 17.32 5.15 6.52
C SER A 65 18.68 4.51 6.19
N THR A 66 19.62 4.52 7.14
CA THR A 66 20.95 3.89 7.05
C THR A 66 20.88 2.35 7.09
N GLY A 67 19.77 1.83 7.62
CA GLY A 67 19.44 0.42 7.72
C GLY A 67 19.42 -0.03 9.18
N THR A 68 18.38 -0.76 9.57
CA THR A 68 18.12 -1.10 10.96
C THR A 68 18.73 -2.44 11.36
N GLY A 69 19.32 -2.51 12.55
CA GLY A 69 19.70 -3.77 13.19
C GLY A 69 21.12 -4.25 12.86
N PRO A 70 21.45 -5.51 13.17
CA PRO A 70 22.81 -6.06 13.05
C PRO A 70 23.18 -6.42 11.59
N ALA A 71 22.83 -5.56 10.64
CA ALA A 71 23.21 -5.74 9.25
C ALA A 71 24.70 -5.41 9.05
N GLU A 72 25.31 -6.02 8.03
CA GLU A 72 26.70 -5.73 7.69
C GLU A 72 26.85 -4.24 7.30
N PRO A 73 27.87 -3.55 7.85
CA PRO A 73 28.21 -2.21 7.42
C PRO A 73 28.49 -2.16 5.92
N LEU A 74 28.12 -1.04 5.29
CA LEU A 74 28.35 -0.85 3.87
C LEU A 74 29.86 -0.75 3.59
N PRO A 75 30.43 -1.61 2.71
CA PRO A 75 31.85 -1.54 2.38
C PRO A 75 32.21 -0.21 1.72
N GLY A 76 33.30 0.42 2.19
CA GLY A 76 33.76 1.71 1.68
C GLY A 76 33.01 2.91 2.23
N ASP A 77 32.02 2.71 3.09
CA ASP A 77 31.43 3.79 3.88
C ASP A 77 32.45 4.31 4.90
N PRO A 78 32.52 5.63 5.17
CA PRO A 78 33.37 6.16 6.24
C PRO A 78 32.99 5.63 7.63
N GLY A 79 31.86 4.92 7.77
CA GLY A 79 31.46 4.18 8.96
C GLY A 79 30.82 5.06 10.04
N VAL A 80 31.02 6.37 9.97
CA VAL A 80 30.45 7.37 10.88
C VAL A 80 28.93 7.49 10.75
N CYS A 81 28.39 7.23 9.56
CA CYS A 81 26.96 7.36 9.28
C CYS A 81 26.16 6.09 9.54
N GLY A 82 26.78 4.98 9.96
CA GLY A 82 26.06 3.74 10.26
C GLY A 82 25.37 3.08 9.06
N ARG A 83 25.73 3.44 7.82
CA ARG A 83 25.13 2.89 6.60
C ARG A 83 25.42 1.39 6.49
N THR A 84 24.39 0.62 6.19
CA THR A 84 24.47 -0.85 6.05
C THR A 84 24.03 -1.30 4.65
N VAL A 85 24.42 -2.52 4.28
CA VAL A 85 23.98 -3.14 3.01
C VAL A 85 22.47 -3.40 2.97
N ALA A 86 21.82 -3.43 4.15
CA ALA A 86 20.40 -3.75 4.30
C ALA A 86 19.49 -2.50 4.38
N SER A 87 20.00 -1.29 4.11
CA SER A 87 19.15 -0.10 3.96
C SER A 87 18.02 -0.36 2.96
N SER A 88 16.79 -0.02 3.35
CA SER A 88 15.60 -0.26 2.54
C SER A 88 15.67 0.43 1.18
N VAL A 89 16.20 1.66 1.14
CA VAL A 89 16.36 2.43 -0.11
C VAL A 89 17.39 1.78 -1.03
N ARG A 90 18.49 1.26 -0.46
CA ARG A 90 19.50 0.52 -1.22
C ARG A 90 18.93 -0.75 -1.86
N VAL A 91 18.20 -1.53 -1.07
CA VAL A 91 17.55 -2.76 -1.55
C VAL A 91 16.54 -2.43 -2.66
N ALA A 92 15.73 -1.39 -2.48
CA ALA A 92 14.77 -0.95 -3.48
C ALA A 92 15.43 -0.43 -4.76
N ALA A 93 16.48 0.40 -4.65
CA ALA A 93 17.21 0.94 -5.78
C ALA A 93 17.89 -0.16 -6.60
N ALA A 94 18.50 -1.14 -5.94
CA ALA A 94 19.10 -2.29 -6.60
C ALA A 94 18.06 -3.14 -7.36
N ALA A 95 16.87 -3.33 -6.77
CA ALA A 95 15.80 -4.12 -7.39
C ALA A 95 15.28 -3.53 -8.72
N VAL A 96 15.42 -2.21 -8.91
CA VAL A 96 14.99 -1.51 -10.14
C VAL A 96 16.17 -1.06 -11.01
N GLY A 97 17.41 -1.44 -10.66
CA GLY A 97 18.60 -1.03 -11.40
C GLY A 97 18.88 0.48 -11.39
N ALA A 98 18.49 1.17 -10.31
CA ALA A 98 18.72 2.60 -10.17
C ALA A 98 20.16 2.91 -9.73
N GLU A 99 20.67 4.05 -10.20
CA GLU A 99 21.86 4.69 -9.65
C GLU A 99 21.50 5.31 -8.29
N LEU A 100 22.18 4.86 -7.23
CA LEU A 100 21.91 5.32 -5.87
C LEU A 100 23.00 6.27 -5.38
N VAL A 101 22.58 7.45 -4.92
CA VAL A 101 23.37 8.32 -4.04
C VAL A 101 22.82 8.15 -2.63
N ASP A 102 23.60 7.56 -1.74
CA ASP A 102 23.19 7.31 -0.37
C ASP A 102 23.80 8.36 0.56
N ALA A 103 22.97 9.28 1.05
CA ALA A 103 23.37 10.37 1.96
C ALA A 103 22.62 10.28 3.30
N ALA A 104 22.05 9.12 3.64
CA ALA A 104 21.51 8.86 4.96
C ALA A 104 22.63 8.79 6.00
N CYS A 105 22.39 9.30 7.20
CA CYS A 105 23.37 9.30 8.27
C CYS A 105 22.71 9.19 9.64
N ASP A 106 23.24 8.30 10.49
CA ASP A 106 22.75 8.13 11.85
C ASP A 106 22.78 9.47 12.62
N GLY A 107 21.69 9.78 13.32
CA GLY A 107 21.57 11.02 14.09
C GLY A 107 21.32 12.28 13.26
N ALA A 108 21.20 12.18 11.93
CA ALA A 108 20.81 13.31 11.09
C ALA A 108 19.43 13.85 11.50
N THR A 109 19.28 15.17 11.41
CA THR A 109 18.04 15.91 11.66
C THR A 109 17.56 16.59 10.39
N THR A 110 16.38 17.19 10.42
CA THR A 110 15.87 17.98 9.30
C THR A 110 16.74 19.21 8.97
N ALA A 111 17.55 19.69 9.92
CA ALA A 111 18.49 20.79 9.67
C ALA A 111 19.64 20.37 8.73
N ASP A 112 20.05 19.10 8.79
CA ASP A 112 21.16 18.55 8.01
C ASP A 112 20.80 18.35 6.53
N LEU A 113 19.52 18.50 6.16
CA LEU A 113 19.06 18.46 4.75
C LEU A 113 19.64 19.61 3.91
N ALA A 114 19.85 20.78 4.51
CA ALA A 114 20.38 21.95 3.82
C ALA A 114 21.91 22.05 3.90
N ALA A 115 22.51 21.41 4.91
CA ALA A 115 23.94 21.39 5.14
C ALA A 115 24.32 20.01 5.71
N PRO A 116 24.58 19.01 4.84
CA PRO A 116 24.91 17.66 5.28
C PRO A 116 26.20 17.65 6.10
N VAL A 117 26.18 16.94 7.22
CA VAL A 117 27.35 16.77 8.07
C VAL A 117 27.55 15.28 8.35
N GLU A 118 28.72 14.76 7.98
CA GLU A 118 29.20 13.46 8.45
C GLU A 118 29.99 13.71 9.74
N ARG A 119 29.54 13.19 10.89
CA ARG A 119 30.18 13.42 12.20
C ARG A 119 30.68 12.12 12.81
#